data_AF-A0A506XXN9-F1
#
_entry.id   AF-A0A506XXN9-F1
#
_cell.length_a   1.000
_cell.length_b   1.000
_cell.length_c   1.000
_cell.angle_alpha   90.00
_cell.angle_beta   90.00
_cell.angle_gamma   90.00
#
_symmetry.space_group_name_H-M   'P 1'
#
loop_
_entity.id
_entity.type
_entity.pdbx_description
1 polymer ?
#
loop_
_entity_poly.entity_id
_entity_poly.type
_entity_poly.pdbx_seq_one_letter_code
_entity_poly.pdbx_strand_id
1 'polypeptide(L)'
;VPAAQRRLVEPGRSDAFVPGLAALVADDALDVVISTVDVELEALATRRTELTPAVLAAPSADTLAVALDKLALAERCTPTVNVPRTVLAGPDALAVDWEFPVFAKPRRGAGSRGVRVVPDR
;
A
#
# COMPACT_ATOMS: atom_id res chain seq x y z
N VAL A 1 8.45 16.21 14.83
CA VAL A 1 8.82 15.38 16.00
C VAL A 1 10.15 15.85 16.58
N PRO A 2 10.21 16.26 17.85
CA PRO A 2 11.46 16.58 18.57
C PRO A 2 12.50 15.45 18.44
N ALA A 3 13.80 15.77 18.41
CA ALA A 3 14.84 14.78 18.17
C ALA A 3 14.80 13.62 19.19
N ALA A 4 14.57 13.91 20.46
CA ALA A 4 14.49 12.92 21.54
C ALA A 4 13.30 11.94 21.43
N GLN A 5 12.28 12.29 20.62
CA GLN A 5 11.09 11.46 20.39
C GLN A 5 11.16 10.71 19.05
N ARG A 6 12.28 10.79 18.34
CA ARG A 6 12.49 10.01 17.12
C ARG A 6 13.06 8.67 17.52
N ARG A 7 12.61 7.62 16.84
CA ARG A 7 13.16 6.27 16.92
C ARG A 7 13.58 5.88 15.52
N LEU A 8 14.67 5.13 15.43
CA LEU A 8 14.97 4.40 14.20
C LEU A 8 14.12 3.13 14.21
N VAL A 9 13.60 2.79 13.04
CA VAL A 9 12.85 1.56 12.81
C VAL A 9 13.53 0.81 11.68
N GLU A 10 13.40 -0.51 11.70
CA GLU A 10 13.85 -1.33 10.59
C GLU A 10 13.07 -1.00 9.30
N PRO A 11 13.63 -1.29 8.11
CA PRO A 11 12.88 -1.15 6.87
C PRO A 11 11.61 -2.01 6.90
N GLY A 12 10.49 -1.51 6.37
CA GLY A 12 9.19 -2.22 6.41
C GLY A 12 9.16 -3.62 5.78
N ARG A 13 10.15 -3.97 4.95
CA ARG A 13 10.31 -5.31 4.35
C ARG A 13 11.18 -6.26 5.17
N SER A 14 11.78 -5.77 6.25
CA SER A 14 12.57 -6.57 7.16
C SER A 14 11.66 -7.45 8.01
N ASP A 15 12.02 -8.73 8.19
CA ASP A 15 11.31 -9.62 9.11
C ASP A 15 11.35 -9.09 10.56
N ALA A 16 12.36 -8.27 10.87
CA ALA A 16 12.54 -7.60 12.15
C ALA A 16 11.70 -6.31 12.33
N PHE A 17 10.99 -5.85 11.29
CA PHE A 17 10.22 -4.60 11.35
C PHE A 17 9.11 -4.63 12.40
N VAL A 18 8.19 -5.60 12.30
CA VAL A 18 7.06 -5.68 13.23
C VAL A 18 7.53 -5.99 14.66
N PRO A 19 8.46 -6.95 14.91
CA PRO A 19 9.00 -7.17 16.26
C PRO A 19 9.69 -5.94 16.84
N GLY A 20 10.50 -5.23 16.05
CA GLY A 20 11.18 -4.01 16.50
C GLY A 20 10.19 -2.90 16.83
N LEU A 21 9.14 -2.73 16.02
CA LEU A 21 8.10 -1.76 16.29
C LEU A 21 7.28 -2.10 17.56
N ALA A 22 6.99 -3.38 17.79
CA ALA A 22 6.30 -3.83 19.00
C ALA A 22 7.13 -3.54 20.27
N ALA A 23 8.46 -3.72 20.20
CA ALA A 23 9.35 -3.35 21.29
C ALA A 23 9.30 -1.84 21.58
N LEU A 24 9.34 -1.01 20.53
CA LEU A 24 9.21 0.45 20.68
C LEU A 24 7.86 0.87 21.27
N VAL A 25 6.77 0.20 20.89
CA VAL A 25 5.44 0.44 21.48
C VAL A 25 5.47 0.20 22.99
N ALA A 26 6.09 -0.89 23.42
CA ALA A 26 6.19 -1.23 24.85
C ALA A 26 7.12 -0.26 25.59
N ASP A 27 8.31 0.01 25.06
CA ASP A 27 9.34 0.83 25.71
C ASP A 27 8.91 2.30 25.85
N ASP A 28 8.24 2.85 24.84
CA ASP A 28 7.79 4.24 24.82
C ASP A 28 6.33 4.41 25.27
N ALA A 29 5.66 3.32 25.67
CA ALA A 29 4.25 3.28 26.07
C ALA A 29 3.32 3.96 25.06
N LEU A 30 3.42 3.57 23.79
CA LEU A 30 2.62 4.16 22.70
C LEU A 30 1.18 3.64 22.73
N ASP A 31 0.21 4.53 22.57
CA ASP A 31 -1.22 4.16 22.52
C ASP A 31 -1.71 3.84 21.10
N VAL A 32 -1.08 4.42 20.07
CA VAL A 32 -1.52 4.33 18.68
C VAL A 32 -0.33 4.25 17.75
N VAL A 33 -0.42 3.36 16.75
CA VAL A 33 0.54 3.25 15.66
C VAL A 33 -0.13 3.66 14.36
N ILE A 34 0.45 4.63 13.65
CA ILE A 34 0.03 5.03 12.30
C ILE A 34 1.23 4.81 11.37
N SER A 35 1.13 3.84 10.46
CA SER A 35 2.07 3.73 9.35
C SER A 35 1.53 4.48 8.13
N THR A 36 2.43 5.14 7.42
CA THR A 36 2.12 5.95 6.22
C THR A 36 2.70 5.35 4.94
N VAL A 37 3.24 4.13 5.03
CA VAL A 37 3.93 3.46 3.92
C VAL A 37 3.26 2.13 3.63
N ASP A 38 2.84 1.92 2.38
CA ASP A 38 2.09 0.73 1.94
C ASP A 38 2.74 -0.60 2.37
N VAL A 39 4.06 -0.73 2.19
CA VAL A 39 4.77 -1.98 2.47
C VAL A 39 4.82 -2.32 3.96
N GLU A 40 4.83 -1.30 4.82
CA GLU A 40 4.74 -1.47 6.26
C GLU A 40 3.31 -1.84 6.66
N LEU A 41 2.31 -1.19 6.05
CA LEU A 41 0.89 -1.47 6.31
C LEU A 41 0.53 -2.92 5.97
N GLU A 42 1.02 -3.50 4.88
CA GLU A 42 0.81 -4.92 4.54
C GLU A 42 1.30 -5.84 5.67
N ALA A 43 2.52 -5.61 6.18
CA ALA A 43 3.10 -6.42 7.25
C ALA A 43 2.37 -6.24 8.59
N LEU A 44 2.03 -5.00 8.94
CA LEU A 44 1.39 -4.67 10.22
C LEU A 44 -0.05 -5.15 10.27
N ALA A 45 -0.81 -5.05 9.17
CA ALA A 45 -2.22 -5.41 9.17
C ALA A 45 -2.46 -6.90 9.46
N THR A 46 -1.57 -7.79 9.00
CA THR A 46 -1.65 -9.22 9.29
C THR A 46 -1.18 -9.59 10.70
N ARG A 47 -0.42 -8.70 11.36
CA ARG A 47 0.23 -8.93 12.66
C ARG A 47 -0.21 -7.92 13.72
N ARG A 48 -1.40 -7.33 13.54
CA ARG A 48 -1.94 -6.21 14.34
C ARG A 48 -1.87 -6.45 15.85
N THR A 49 -2.15 -7.67 16.30
CA THR A 49 -2.20 -8.03 17.73
C THR A 49 -0.83 -7.93 18.42
N GLU A 50 0.26 -8.00 17.67
CA GLU A 50 1.62 -7.88 18.22
C GLU A 50 1.94 -6.46 18.71
N LEU A 51 1.14 -5.46 18.31
CA LEU A 51 1.31 -4.08 18.75
C LEU A 51 0.55 -3.75 20.05
N THR A 52 -0.15 -4.71 20.64
CA THR A 52 -0.89 -4.50 21.90
C THR A 52 0.05 -4.00 23.02
N PRO A 53 -0.32 -2.96 23.80
CA PRO A 53 -1.64 -2.35 23.92
C PRO A 53 -1.98 -1.28 22.87
N ALA A 54 -1.04 -0.87 22.03
CA ALA A 54 -1.29 0.13 21.02
C ALA A 54 -2.32 -0.33 19.99
N VAL A 55 -3.16 0.60 19.56
CA VAL A 55 -4.07 0.38 18.44
C VAL A 55 -3.35 0.74 17.14
N LEU A 56 -3.27 -0.20 16.21
CA LEU A 56 -2.93 0.13 14.83
C LEU A 56 -4.07 0.94 14.20
N ALA A 57 -3.81 2.16 13.76
CA ALA A 57 -4.77 2.96 13.01
C ALA A 57 -4.58 2.73 11.51
N ALA A 58 -5.04 1.56 11.04
CA ALA A 58 -4.95 1.14 9.64
C ALA A 58 -6.19 0.33 9.24
N PRO A 59 -6.52 0.27 7.92
CA PRO A 59 -7.54 -0.62 7.40
C PRO A 59 -7.24 -2.11 7.69
N SER A 60 -8.23 -2.98 7.44
CA SER A 60 -8.02 -4.43 7.53
C SER A 60 -7.04 -4.93 6.46
N ALA A 61 -6.44 -6.10 6.70
CA ALA A 61 -5.57 -6.76 5.72
C ALA A 61 -6.28 -6.99 4.37
N ASP A 62 -7.55 -7.42 4.39
CA ASP A 62 -8.37 -7.59 3.18
C ASP A 62 -8.58 -6.27 2.43
N THR A 63 -8.82 -5.18 3.15
CA THR A 63 -8.96 -3.84 2.54
C THR A 63 -7.66 -3.43 1.86
N LEU A 64 -6.52 -3.62 2.52
CA LEU A 64 -5.21 -3.30 1.95
C LEU A 64 -4.88 -4.19 0.74
N ALA A 65 -5.22 -5.48 0.78
CA ALA A 65 -4.96 -6.41 -0.31
C ALA A 65 -5.63 -5.95 -1.62
N VAL A 66 -6.84 -5.38 -1.53
CA VAL A 66 -7.55 -4.76 -2.66
C VAL A 66 -6.98 -3.40 -3.00
N ALA A 67 -6.79 -2.51 -2.03
CA ALA A 67 -6.36 -1.13 -2.27
C ALA A 67 -4.97 -1.03 -2.90
N LEU A 68 -4.06 -1.95 -2.58
CA LEU A 68 -2.68 -1.96 -3.10
C LEU A 68 -2.55 -2.65 -4.46
N ASP A 69 -3.64 -3.25 -4.94
CA ASP A 69 -3.75 -3.88 -6.24
C ASP A 69 -4.56 -2.98 -7.18
N LYS A 70 -3.89 -2.29 -8.11
CA LYS A 70 -4.53 -1.27 -8.94
C LYS A 70 -5.67 -1.79 -9.81
N LEU A 71 -5.61 -3.06 -10.22
CA LEU A 71 -6.70 -3.66 -11.01
C LEU A 71 -7.88 -3.98 -10.09
N ALA A 72 -7.63 -4.69 -8.99
CA ALA A 72 -8.70 -5.06 -8.06
C ALA A 72 -9.38 -3.83 -7.43
N LEU A 73 -8.62 -2.77 -7.16
CA LEU A 73 -9.15 -1.49 -6.69
C LEU A 73 -10.07 -0.85 -7.75
N ALA A 74 -9.64 -0.77 -9.01
CA ALA A 74 -10.46 -0.21 -10.09
C ALA A 74 -11.78 -1.00 -10.26
N GLU A 75 -11.71 -2.33 -10.28
CA GLU A 75 -12.87 -3.21 -10.34
C GLU A 75 -13.81 -2.99 -9.14
N ARG A 76 -13.27 -2.99 -7.92
CA ARG A 76 -14.05 -2.78 -6.69
C ARG A 76 -14.73 -1.42 -6.64
N CYS A 77 -14.10 -0.38 -7.19
CA CYS A 77 -14.59 1.00 -7.16
C CYS A 77 -15.54 1.35 -8.32
N THR A 78 -15.56 0.54 -9.40
CA THR A 78 -16.42 0.73 -10.58
C THR A 78 -17.88 1.08 -10.27
N PRO A 79 -18.59 0.40 -9.33
CA PRO A 79 -19.99 0.72 -9.04
C PRO A 79 -20.20 2.00 -8.21
N THR A 80 -19.13 2.60 -7.67
CA THR A 80 -19.22 3.65 -6.65
C THR A 80 -18.70 5.00 -7.13
N VAL A 81 -17.64 4.99 -7.95
CA VAL A 81 -16.97 6.21 -8.41
C VAL A 81 -16.49 6.04 -9.86
N ASN A 82 -16.19 7.15 -10.52
CA ASN A 82 -15.52 7.12 -11.81
C ASN A 82 -14.12 6.51 -11.66
N VAL A 83 -13.89 5.41 -12.37
CA VAL A 83 -12.59 4.73 -12.45
C VAL A 83 -12.08 4.77 -13.89
N PRO A 84 -10.77 4.92 -14.12
CA PRO A 84 -10.22 4.77 -15.46
C PRO A 84 -10.34 3.30 -15.91
N ARG A 85 -10.59 3.09 -17.20
CA ARG A 85 -10.50 1.74 -17.79
C ARG A 85 -9.13 1.15 -17.46
N THR A 86 -9.13 0.04 -16.74
CA THR A 86 -7.92 -0.62 -16.26
C THR A 86 -7.99 -2.08 -16.67
N VAL A 87 -6.97 -2.55 -17.39
CA VAL A 87 -6.84 -3.95 -17.83
C VAL A 87 -5.41 -4.44 -17.59
N LEU A 88 -5.20 -5.75 -17.60
CA LEU A 88 -3.85 -6.30 -17.52
C LEU A 88 -3.08 -6.03 -18.81
N ALA A 89 -1.79 -5.73 -18.67
CA ALA A 89 -0.88 -5.66 -19.80
C ALA A 89 -0.77 -7.04 -20.47
N GLY A 90 -0.79 -7.07 -21.80
CA GLY A 90 -0.81 -8.30 -22.59
C GLY A 90 -2.00 -8.34 -23.54
N PRO A 91 -2.54 -9.52 -23.87
CA PRO A 91 -3.64 -9.67 -24.82
C PRO A 91 -4.86 -8.79 -24.52
N ASP A 92 -5.23 -8.66 -23.24
CA ASP A 92 -6.38 -7.85 -22.82
C ASP A 92 -6.18 -6.37 -23.19
N ALA A 93 -4.99 -5.82 -22.95
CA ALA A 93 -4.66 -4.45 -23.34
C ALA A 93 -4.61 -4.27 -24.87
N LEU A 94 -4.20 -5.29 -25.62
CA LEU A 94 -4.15 -5.23 -27.10
C LEU A 94 -5.54 -5.29 -27.75
N ALA A 95 -6.52 -5.86 -27.07
CA ALA A 95 -7.90 -5.93 -27.53
C ALA A 95 -8.69 -4.63 -27.31
N VAL A 96 -8.15 -3.68 -26.55
CA VAL A 96 -8.81 -2.40 -26.27
C VAL A 96 -8.45 -1.37 -27.33
N ASP A 97 -9.46 -0.70 -27.88
CA ASP A 97 -9.27 0.53 -28.64
C ASP A 97 -9.07 1.70 -27.67
N TRP A 98 -7.82 2.13 -27.53
CA TRP A 98 -7.39 3.15 -26.57
C TRP A 98 -7.49 4.55 -27.15
N GLU A 99 -7.99 5.48 -26.34
CA GLU A 99 -7.74 6.91 -26.55
C GLU A 99 -6.42 7.26 -25.89
N PHE A 100 -5.43 7.62 -26.71
CA PHE A 100 -4.10 7.99 -26.26
C PHE A 100 -4.03 9.49 -25.88
N PRO A 101 -3.19 9.88 -24.90
CA PRO A 101 -2.19 9.04 -24.21
C PRO A 101 -2.78 8.17 -23.11
N VAL A 102 -2.18 7.00 -22.88
CA VAL A 102 -2.54 6.08 -21.78
C VAL A 102 -1.39 5.88 -20.79
N PHE A 103 -1.69 5.33 -19.61
CA PHE A 103 -0.68 4.99 -18.61
C PHE A 103 -0.48 3.47 -18.51
N ALA A 104 0.75 3.02 -18.74
CA ALA A 104 1.19 1.69 -18.35
C ALA A 104 1.84 1.75 -16.96
N LYS A 105 1.44 0.89 -16.03
CA LYS A 105 1.96 0.89 -14.65
C LYS A 105 2.00 -0.51 -14.05
N PRO A 106 2.96 -0.79 -13.14
CA PRO A 106 2.93 -2.03 -12.36
C PRO A 106 1.64 -2.15 -11.54
N ARG A 107 1.05 -3.35 -11.54
CA ARG A 107 -0.18 -3.68 -10.80
C ARG A 107 -0.05 -3.34 -9.32
N ARG A 108 1.09 -3.70 -8.72
CA ARG A 108 1.49 -3.35 -7.34
C ARG A 108 2.71 -2.44 -7.34
N GLY A 109 2.84 -1.61 -6.32
CA GLY A 109 3.97 -0.69 -6.13
C GLY A 109 3.57 0.78 -6.02
N ALA A 110 4.51 1.59 -5.57
CA ALA A 110 4.31 2.97 -5.14
C ALA A 110 5.42 3.93 -5.64
N GLY A 111 5.20 5.23 -5.50
CA GLY A 111 6.18 6.27 -5.85
C GLY A 111 6.42 6.40 -7.35
N SER A 112 5.40 6.12 -8.17
CA SER A 112 5.43 6.20 -9.65
C SER A 112 6.51 5.34 -10.35
N ARG A 113 7.17 4.43 -9.61
CA ARG A 113 8.19 3.55 -10.17
C ARG A 113 7.59 2.61 -11.21
N GLY A 114 8.18 2.60 -12.40
CA GLY A 114 7.73 1.79 -13.52
C GLY A 114 6.48 2.32 -14.25
N VAL A 115 5.95 3.47 -13.84
CA VAL A 115 4.87 4.13 -14.59
C VAL A 115 5.45 4.72 -15.88
N ARG A 116 4.74 4.54 -16.98
CA ARG A 116 5.06 5.10 -18.30
C ARG A 116 3.82 5.71 -18.93
N VAL A 117 3.99 6.86 -19.55
CA VAL A 117 3.00 7.40 -20.49
C VAL A 117 3.26 6.73 -21.83
N VAL A 118 2.22 6.18 -22.43
CA VAL A 118 2.24 5.65 -23.79
C VAL A 118 1.52 6.70 -24.65
N PRO A 119 2.23 7.40 -25.55
CA PRO A 119 1.68 8.58 -26.22
C PRO A 119 0.77 8.25 -27.41
N ASP A 120 0.97 7.09 -28.02
CA ASP A 120 0.29 6.62 -29.23
C ASP A 120 0.39 5.09 -29.34
N ARG A 121 -0.14 4.53 -30.43
CA ARG A 121 -0.35 3.10 -30.66
C ARG A 121 0.91 2.36 -31.10
#